data_AF-A0A2S4USB5-F1
#
_entry.id   AF-A0A2S4USB5-F1
#
_cell.length_a   1.000
_cell.length_b   1.000
_cell.length_c   1.000
_cell.angle_alpha   90.00
_cell.angle_beta   90.00
_cell.angle_gamma   90.00
#
_symmetry.space_group_name_H-M   'P 1'
#
loop_
_entity.id
_entity.type
_entity.pdbx_description
1 polymer ?
#
loop_
_entity_poly.entity_id
_entity_poly.type
_entity_poly.pdbx_seq_one_letter_code
_entity_poly.pdbx_strand_id
1 'polypeptide(L)'
;MLSCRCFSLVAWQTAAHGFYPRTPSTHKAPVGLRLTSVKWREDGELVEKVEQAIIKRLKSDKNTLATIIKTGLANPSGVPRLRQLISEVYGQMNSRYTDIDPKTIADDKDITYAARARLAYLRLVIHLNQLEHERVKGTRNPAPPHFWTAVEEDLARRVGKRAIYKYAFGSLIIVKDRALWGNNATLAKDITADRAALPTNEEITAKIAQLNGRANEGEAANDKSDGGDDPMV
;
A
#
# COMPACT_ATOMS: atom_id res chain seq x y z
N MET A 1 -2.58 -4.43 -43.51
CA MET A 1 -3.37 -3.27 -43.98
C MET A 1 -4.73 -3.38 -43.31
N LEU A 2 -5.24 -2.55 -42.41
CA LEU A 2 -5.04 -1.17 -41.93
C LEU A 2 -5.23 -1.23 -40.38
N SER A 3 -4.37 -0.65 -39.55
CA SER A 3 -4.29 0.77 -39.16
C SER A 3 -5.30 1.23 -38.10
N CYS A 4 -4.77 1.45 -36.88
CA CYS A 4 -5.01 2.55 -35.94
C CYS A 4 -6.28 3.41 -36.06
N ARG A 5 -6.93 3.61 -34.89
CA ARG A 5 -7.41 4.90 -34.33
C ARG A 5 -7.65 4.67 -32.82
N CYS A 6 -6.72 5.08 -31.94
CA CYS A 6 -6.76 6.37 -31.22
C CYS A 6 -8.15 6.70 -30.68
N PHE A 7 -8.44 6.31 -29.44
CA PHE A 7 -9.42 7.02 -28.61
C PHE A 7 -8.67 7.80 -27.53
N SER A 8 -8.83 9.11 -27.65
CA SER A 8 -8.09 10.17 -27.00
C SER A 8 -8.20 10.16 -25.47
N LEU A 9 -7.03 10.35 -24.83
CA LEU A 9 -6.89 11.03 -23.54
C LEU A 9 -7.36 12.50 -23.68
N VAL A 10 -8.66 12.75 -23.78
CA VAL A 10 -9.26 14.07 -23.53
C VAL A 10 -10.67 13.86 -22.97
N ALA A 11 -10.74 13.36 -21.74
CA ALA A 11 -11.94 13.49 -20.92
C ALA A 11 -11.50 13.35 -19.47
N TRP A 12 -11.93 14.31 -18.65
CA TRP A 12 -11.64 14.47 -17.21
C TRP A 12 -10.52 15.44 -16.85
N GLN A 13 -10.59 16.62 -17.46
CA GLN A 13 -10.08 17.85 -16.87
C GLN A 13 -11.11 18.96 -17.05
N THR A 14 -12.18 18.92 -16.25
CA THR A 14 -13.08 20.04 -15.92
C THR A 14 -14.19 19.55 -15.00
N ALA A 15 -14.06 19.76 -13.68
CA ALA A 15 -15.18 19.92 -12.74
C ALA A 15 -14.66 20.25 -11.33
N ALA A 16 -14.07 21.43 -11.16
CA ALA A 16 -13.88 22.01 -9.82
C ALA A 16 -13.81 23.55 -9.88
N HIS A 17 -14.73 24.17 -10.62
CA HIS A 17 -15.09 25.57 -10.39
C HIS A 17 -16.58 25.62 -10.08
N GLY A 18 -16.90 25.37 -8.81
CA GLY A 18 -18.22 25.55 -8.21
C GLY A 18 -18.12 26.61 -7.13
N PHE A 19 -18.48 27.82 -7.52
CA PHE A 19 -18.63 29.03 -6.71
C PHE A 19 -19.71 28.82 -5.63
N TYR A 20 -19.42 29.16 -4.37
CA TYR A 20 -20.47 29.42 -3.35
C TYR A 20 -20.13 30.73 -2.62
N PRO A 21 -21.12 31.62 -2.39
CA PRO A 21 -20.89 32.96 -1.89
C PRO A 21 -20.65 33.02 -0.37
N ARG A 22 -19.83 34.00 0.04
CA ARG A 22 -19.65 34.46 1.43
C ARG A 22 -20.89 35.19 1.93
N THR A 23 -21.28 34.93 3.18
CA THR A 23 -21.74 35.96 4.11
C THR A 23 -21.05 35.79 5.47
N PRO A 24 -20.80 36.89 6.21
CA PRO A 24 -19.93 36.90 7.39
C PRO A 24 -20.74 36.85 8.68
N SER A 25 -20.26 36.16 9.71
CA SER A 25 -20.53 36.62 11.08
C SER A 25 -19.49 36.09 12.07
N THR A 26 -19.11 37.03 12.90
CA THR A 26 -18.14 37.07 13.99
C THR A 26 -18.31 35.97 15.02
N HIS A 27 -17.21 35.32 15.41
CA HIS A 27 -16.84 35.15 16.82
C HIS A 27 -15.34 34.92 16.94
N LYS A 28 -14.78 35.56 17.98
CA LYS A 28 -13.35 35.70 18.30
C LYS A 28 -12.63 34.36 18.36
N ALA A 29 -11.44 34.30 17.76
CA ALA A 29 -10.49 33.22 17.97
C ALA A 29 -9.89 33.29 19.39
N PRO A 30 -9.70 32.16 20.09
CA PRO A 30 -8.62 32.01 21.03
C PRO A 30 -7.37 31.49 20.30
N VAL A 31 -6.25 32.10 20.64
CA VAL A 31 -4.90 31.77 20.20
C VAL A 31 -4.51 30.41 20.78
N GLY A 32 -3.90 29.56 19.94
CA GLY A 32 -3.04 28.47 20.40
C GLY A 32 -3.71 27.12 20.56
N LEU A 33 -3.79 26.36 19.46
CA LEU A 33 -3.60 24.91 19.43
C LEU A 33 -3.32 24.53 17.98
N ARG A 34 -2.03 24.38 17.65
CA ARG A 34 -1.64 23.60 16.47
C ARG A 34 -2.09 22.17 16.75
N LEU A 35 -3.31 21.86 16.31
CA LEU A 35 -3.80 20.50 16.15
C LEU A 35 -2.70 19.72 15.44
N THR A 36 -2.13 18.72 16.11
CA THR A 36 -1.23 17.76 15.47
C THR A 36 -2.05 17.02 14.42
N SER A 37 -1.91 17.53 13.20
CA SER A 37 -2.54 17.07 11.98
C SER A 37 -2.43 15.55 11.87
N VAL A 38 -3.59 14.95 11.68
CA VAL A 38 -3.80 13.54 11.40
C VAL A 38 -2.82 13.08 10.32
N LYS A 39 -1.81 12.29 10.70
CA LYS A 39 -0.64 11.91 9.88
C LYS A 39 -1.00 11.36 8.48
N TRP A 40 -2.15 10.69 8.33
CA TRP A 40 -2.59 10.13 7.04
C TRP A 40 -3.15 11.16 6.05
N ARG A 41 -3.43 12.39 6.47
CA ARG A 41 -4.10 13.43 5.66
C ARG A 41 -3.11 14.22 4.80
N GLU A 42 -1.88 14.40 5.29
CA GLU A 42 -0.75 15.01 4.57
C GLU A 42 -0.10 14.01 3.58
N ASP A 43 -0.22 12.72 3.86
CA ASP A 43 0.30 11.65 3.00
C ASP A 43 -0.51 11.45 1.73
N GLY A 44 -1.74 11.94 1.60
CA GLY A 44 -2.62 11.62 0.46
C GLY A 44 -2.08 12.07 -0.90
N GLU A 45 -1.64 13.33 -1.01
CA GLU A 45 -1.08 13.91 -2.24
C GLU A 45 0.33 13.35 -2.54
N LEU A 46 1.12 13.11 -1.49
CA LEU A 46 2.42 12.45 -1.60
C LEU A 46 2.28 10.99 -2.02
N VAL A 47 1.28 10.27 -1.50
CA VAL A 47 0.93 8.91 -1.89
C VAL A 47 0.53 8.89 -3.36
N GLU A 48 -0.27 9.84 -3.83
CA GLU A 48 -0.69 9.93 -5.23
C GLU A 48 0.48 10.28 -6.18
N LYS A 49 1.35 11.24 -5.81
CA LYS A 49 2.58 11.55 -6.58
C LYS A 49 3.56 10.37 -6.60
N VAL A 50 3.68 9.64 -5.49
CA VAL A 50 4.47 8.40 -5.41
C VAL A 50 3.79 7.26 -6.19
N GLU A 51 2.46 7.16 -6.20
CA GLU A 51 1.69 6.23 -7.05
C GLU A 51 1.96 6.50 -8.53
N GLN A 52 1.94 7.77 -8.96
CA GLN A 52 2.24 8.15 -10.34
C GLN A 52 3.69 7.87 -10.72
N ALA A 53 4.65 8.20 -9.84
CA ALA A 53 6.06 7.88 -10.05
C ALA A 53 6.29 6.36 -10.13
N ILE A 54 5.54 5.58 -9.35
CA ILE A 54 5.57 4.12 -9.36
C ILE A 54 4.87 3.55 -10.58
N ILE A 55 3.73 4.06 -11.03
CA ILE A 55 3.10 3.63 -12.30
C ILE A 55 4.05 3.91 -13.47
N LYS A 56 4.74 5.05 -13.45
CA LYS A 56 5.72 5.45 -14.48
C LYS A 56 6.98 4.58 -14.45
N ARG A 57 7.49 4.22 -13.27
CA ARG A 57 8.69 3.36 -13.10
C ARG A 57 8.39 1.87 -13.25
N LEU A 58 7.22 1.41 -12.78
CA LEU A 58 6.67 0.10 -13.13
C LEU A 58 6.54 -0.02 -14.65
N LYS A 59 6.05 1.00 -15.37
CA LYS A 59 6.02 0.94 -16.85
C LYS A 59 7.39 0.72 -17.50
N SER A 60 8.48 1.22 -16.92
CA SER A 60 9.86 1.03 -17.42
C SER A 60 10.45 -0.32 -17.01
N ASP A 61 10.29 -0.72 -15.74
CA ASP A 61 11.08 -1.80 -15.12
C ASP A 61 10.22 -2.95 -14.56
N LYS A 62 8.95 -3.05 -15.02
CA LYS A 62 7.97 -4.11 -14.68
C LYS A 62 8.60 -5.50 -14.69
N ASN A 63 9.44 -5.78 -15.69
CA ASN A 63 10.07 -7.10 -15.85
C ASN A 63 11.12 -7.38 -14.79
N THR A 64 12.01 -6.43 -14.50
CA THR A 64 13.03 -6.59 -13.44
C THR A 64 12.38 -6.80 -12.08
N LEU A 65 11.36 -5.99 -11.75
CA LEU A 65 10.62 -6.16 -10.49
C LEU A 65 9.93 -7.52 -10.40
N ALA A 66 9.26 -7.94 -11.47
CA ALA A 66 8.61 -9.25 -11.52
C ALA A 66 9.62 -10.38 -11.37
N THR A 67 10.79 -10.28 -12.00
CA THR A 67 11.87 -11.26 -11.88
C THR A 67 12.37 -11.35 -10.45
N ILE A 68 12.69 -10.22 -9.79
CA ILE A 68 13.16 -10.22 -8.38
C ILE A 68 12.13 -10.92 -7.47
N ILE A 69 10.85 -10.57 -7.61
CA ILE A 69 9.79 -11.16 -6.79
C ILE A 69 9.62 -12.66 -7.08
N LYS A 70 9.61 -13.08 -8.35
CA LYS A 70 9.51 -14.49 -8.75
C LYS A 70 10.71 -15.30 -8.26
N THR A 71 11.91 -14.78 -8.36
CA THR A 71 13.13 -15.42 -7.83
C THR A 71 13.05 -15.60 -6.31
N GLY A 72 12.57 -14.59 -5.58
CA GLY A 72 12.33 -14.70 -4.14
C GLY A 72 11.27 -15.75 -3.79
N LEU A 73 10.20 -15.87 -4.57
CA LEU A 73 9.16 -16.89 -4.39
C LEU A 73 9.67 -18.32 -4.70
N ALA A 74 10.60 -18.45 -5.64
CA ALA A 74 11.21 -19.72 -6.04
C ALA A 74 12.36 -20.17 -5.13
N ASN A 75 12.69 -19.41 -4.08
CA ASN A 75 13.82 -19.72 -3.21
C ASN A 75 13.61 -21.06 -2.47
N PRO A 76 14.51 -22.05 -2.66
CA PRO A 76 14.39 -23.36 -2.03
C PRO A 76 14.62 -23.34 -0.51
N SER A 77 15.24 -22.29 0.03
CA SER A 77 15.46 -22.10 1.47
C SER A 77 14.32 -21.40 2.19
N GLY A 78 13.31 -20.92 1.45
CA GLY A 78 12.20 -20.13 2.00
C GLY A 78 12.07 -18.78 1.33
N VAL A 79 10.82 -18.31 1.22
CA VAL A 79 10.54 -16.98 0.68
C VAL A 79 11.13 -15.92 1.62
N PRO A 80 11.90 -14.94 1.10
CA PRO A 80 12.57 -13.94 1.94
C PRO A 80 11.55 -13.04 2.64
N ARG A 81 11.89 -12.51 3.82
CA ARG A 81 11.09 -11.50 4.52
C ARG A 81 10.86 -10.27 3.65
N LEU A 82 9.77 -9.55 3.90
CA LEU A 82 9.48 -8.28 3.23
C LEU A 82 10.66 -7.30 3.31
N ARG A 83 11.36 -7.25 4.46
CA ARG A 83 12.54 -6.40 4.66
C ARG A 83 13.66 -6.73 3.68
N GLN A 84 13.93 -8.01 3.43
CA GLN A 84 14.96 -8.45 2.47
C GLN A 84 14.53 -8.17 1.04
N LEU A 85 13.25 -8.41 0.70
CA LEU A 85 12.70 -8.06 -0.61
C LEU A 85 12.81 -6.56 -0.90
N ILE A 86 12.57 -5.70 0.10
CA ILE A 86 12.76 -4.24 -0.02
C ILE A 86 14.21 -3.94 -0.38
N SER A 87 15.18 -4.47 0.37
CA SER A 87 16.60 -4.25 0.10
C SER A 87 16.98 -4.68 -1.32
N GLU A 88 16.52 -5.85 -1.75
CA GLU A 88 16.82 -6.41 -3.07
C GLU A 88 16.26 -5.52 -4.20
N VAL A 89 14.97 -5.19 -4.12
CA VAL A 89 14.29 -4.39 -5.14
C VAL A 89 14.92 -3.00 -5.23
N TYR A 90 15.13 -2.34 -4.11
CA TYR A 90 15.66 -0.98 -4.11
C TYR A 90 17.16 -0.92 -4.43
N GLY A 91 17.95 -1.88 -3.96
CA GLY A 91 19.36 -1.99 -4.29
C GLY A 91 19.61 -2.23 -5.78
N GLN A 92 18.79 -3.06 -6.43
CA GLN A 92 18.94 -3.34 -7.86
C GLN A 92 18.34 -2.25 -8.76
N MET A 93 17.22 -1.65 -8.35
CA MET A 93 16.44 -0.79 -9.25
C MET A 93 16.67 0.70 -9.04
N ASN A 94 17.41 1.12 -8.02
CA ASN A 94 17.63 2.54 -7.72
C ASN A 94 19.11 2.82 -7.48
N SER A 95 19.70 3.63 -8.36
CA SER A 95 21.11 4.04 -8.31
C SER A 95 21.50 4.77 -7.03
N ARG A 96 20.54 5.35 -6.29
CA ARG A 96 20.80 5.90 -4.95
C ARG A 96 21.36 4.86 -3.98
N TYR A 97 20.99 3.59 -4.15
CA TYR A 97 21.33 2.51 -3.25
C TYR A 97 22.47 1.62 -3.77
N THR A 98 23.18 2.06 -4.81
CA THR A 98 24.40 1.39 -5.26
C THR A 98 25.42 1.38 -4.12
N ASP A 99 25.97 0.20 -3.84
CA ASP A 99 26.95 -0.07 -2.78
C ASP A 99 26.49 0.25 -1.34
N ILE A 100 25.18 0.43 -1.12
CA ILE A 100 24.63 0.63 0.22
C ILE A 100 24.30 -0.72 0.87
N ASP A 101 24.63 -0.88 2.15
CA ASP A 101 24.32 -2.09 2.90
C ASP A 101 22.81 -2.41 2.87
N PRO A 102 22.41 -3.67 2.60
CA PRO A 102 21.00 -4.06 2.52
C PRO A 102 20.17 -3.70 3.75
N LYS A 103 20.74 -3.74 4.96
CA LYS A 103 20.00 -3.37 6.18
C LYS A 103 19.72 -1.88 6.20
N THR A 104 20.66 -1.06 5.76
CA THR A 104 20.50 0.39 5.64
C THR A 104 19.41 0.75 4.63
N ILE A 105 19.39 0.09 3.47
CA ILE A 105 18.32 0.29 2.46
C ILE A 105 16.96 -0.01 3.08
N ALA A 106 16.83 -1.17 3.73
CA ALA A 106 15.57 -1.62 4.33
C ALA A 106 15.01 -0.68 5.42
N ASP A 107 15.89 0.04 6.12
CA ASP A 107 15.51 0.96 7.19
C ASP A 107 15.46 2.42 6.73
N ASP A 108 15.70 2.69 5.44
CA ASP A 108 15.58 4.03 4.86
C ASP A 108 14.15 4.56 5.02
N LYS A 109 14.06 5.76 5.59
CA LYS A 109 12.81 6.48 5.87
C LYS A 109 12.12 6.95 4.60
N ASP A 110 12.88 7.16 3.52
CA ASP A 110 12.36 7.53 2.21
C ASP A 110 11.67 6.34 1.52
N ILE A 111 11.92 5.11 1.98
CA ILE A 111 11.11 3.94 1.61
C ILE A 111 9.83 3.94 2.45
N THR A 112 8.87 4.72 1.94
CA THR A 112 7.55 4.92 2.54
C THR A 112 6.83 3.61 2.84
N TYR A 113 5.95 3.66 3.84
CA TYR A 113 5.07 2.55 4.17
C TYR A 113 4.22 2.07 2.97
N ALA A 114 3.75 3.01 2.14
CA ALA A 114 3.02 2.70 0.91
C ALA A 114 3.86 1.87 -0.07
N ALA A 115 5.15 2.18 -0.23
CA ALA A 115 6.03 1.39 -1.09
C ALA A 115 6.21 -0.05 -0.57
N ARG A 116 6.35 -0.21 0.75
CA ARG A 116 6.44 -1.53 1.39
C ARG A 116 5.16 -2.35 1.16
N ALA A 117 3.99 -1.73 1.33
CA ALA A 117 2.70 -2.36 1.07
C ALA A 117 2.54 -2.78 -0.41
N ARG A 118 3.05 -1.99 -1.35
CA ARG A 118 3.03 -2.33 -2.78
C ARG A 118 3.87 -3.57 -3.09
N LEU A 119 5.07 -3.70 -2.52
CA LEU A 119 5.90 -4.90 -2.72
C LEU A 119 5.25 -6.15 -2.15
N ALA A 120 4.68 -6.05 -0.95
CA ALA A 120 3.90 -7.13 -0.34
C ALA A 120 2.69 -7.52 -1.21
N TYR A 121 1.94 -6.53 -1.70
CA TYR A 121 0.80 -6.75 -2.59
C TYR A 121 1.21 -7.47 -3.88
N LEU A 122 2.23 -6.96 -4.59
CA LEU A 122 2.70 -7.54 -5.85
C LEU A 122 3.17 -8.98 -5.63
N ARG A 123 3.86 -9.26 -4.53
CA ARG A 123 4.26 -10.61 -4.16
C ARG A 123 3.07 -11.55 -3.99
N LEU A 124 2.03 -11.13 -3.28
CA LEU A 124 0.81 -11.93 -3.11
C LEU A 124 0.11 -12.19 -4.44
N VAL A 125 -0.04 -11.17 -5.30
CA VAL A 125 -0.71 -11.33 -6.60
C VAL A 125 0.08 -12.22 -7.56
N ILE A 126 1.41 -12.08 -7.61
CA ILE A 126 2.27 -12.96 -8.42
C ILE A 126 2.16 -14.41 -7.92
N HIS A 127 2.15 -14.61 -6.61
CA HIS A 127 2.01 -15.94 -6.03
C HIS A 127 0.62 -16.56 -6.32
N LEU A 128 -0.46 -15.81 -6.15
CA LEU A 128 -1.82 -16.25 -6.50
C LEU A 128 -1.93 -16.62 -7.99
N ASN A 129 -1.32 -15.83 -8.87
CA ASN A 129 -1.29 -16.13 -10.30
C ASN A 129 -0.52 -17.43 -10.59
N GLN A 130 0.61 -17.66 -9.91
CA GLN A 130 1.36 -18.92 -10.04
C GLN A 130 0.54 -20.13 -9.58
N LEU A 131 -0.18 -20.02 -8.46
CA LEU A 131 -1.07 -21.08 -7.98
C LEU A 131 -2.19 -21.39 -8.99
N GLU A 132 -2.80 -20.37 -9.59
CA GLU A 132 -3.84 -20.55 -10.58
C GLU A 132 -3.31 -21.20 -11.87
N HIS A 133 -2.12 -20.81 -12.31
CA HIS A 133 -1.46 -21.44 -13.46
C HIS A 133 -1.16 -22.92 -13.21
N GLU A 134 -0.65 -23.29 -12.03
CA GLU A 134 -0.41 -24.70 -11.69
C GLU A 134 -1.72 -25.48 -11.55
N ARG A 135 -2.80 -24.85 -11.06
CA ARG A 135 -4.13 -25.47 -10.96
C ARG A 135 -4.72 -25.85 -12.32
N VAL A 136 -4.55 -24.99 -13.33
CA VAL A 136 -5.10 -25.25 -14.68
C VAL A 136 -4.17 -26.08 -15.57
N LYS A 137 -2.93 -26.32 -15.14
CA LYS A 137 -1.93 -27.07 -15.90
C LYS A 137 -2.42 -28.48 -16.20
N GLY A 138 -2.39 -28.87 -17.47
CA GLY A 138 -2.89 -30.17 -17.92
C GLY A 138 -4.42 -30.29 -17.95
N THR A 139 -5.16 -29.21 -17.65
CA THR A 139 -6.62 -29.16 -17.81
C THR A 139 -7.01 -28.52 -19.16
N ARG A 140 -8.29 -28.64 -19.55
CA ARG A 140 -8.84 -27.93 -20.73
C ARG A 140 -9.22 -26.48 -20.45
N ASN A 141 -9.02 -26.00 -19.22
CA ASN A 141 -9.37 -24.63 -18.86
C ASN A 141 -8.43 -23.64 -19.57
N PRO A 142 -8.94 -22.45 -19.96
CA PRO A 142 -8.09 -21.41 -20.49
C PRO A 142 -7.02 -21.03 -19.47
N ALA A 143 -5.82 -20.71 -19.96
CA ALA A 143 -4.77 -20.19 -19.10
C ALA A 143 -5.26 -18.90 -18.42
N PRO A 144 -5.02 -18.74 -17.11
CA PRO A 144 -5.40 -17.52 -16.42
C PRO A 144 -4.67 -16.31 -17.03
N PRO A 145 -5.25 -15.12 -16.93
CA PRO A 145 -4.63 -13.90 -17.43
C PRO A 145 -3.28 -13.67 -16.77
N HIS A 146 -2.38 -13.00 -17.49
CA HIS A 146 -1.09 -12.60 -16.96
C HIS A 146 -1.28 -11.75 -15.69
N PHE A 147 -0.47 -11.95 -14.65
CA PHE A 147 -0.68 -11.28 -13.36
C PHE A 147 -0.75 -9.73 -13.45
N TRP A 148 -0.07 -9.10 -14.42
CA TRP A 148 -0.20 -7.66 -14.67
C TRP A 148 -1.62 -7.22 -15.00
N THR A 149 -2.35 -8.02 -15.78
CA THR A 149 -3.77 -7.76 -16.08
C THR A 149 -4.60 -7.85 -14.81
N ALA A 150 -4.36 -8.88 -13.98
CA ALA A 150 -5.04 -9.02 -12.68
C ALA A 150 -4.74 -7.85 -11.72
N VAL A 151 -3.50 -7.34 -11.71
CA VAL A 151 -3.12 -6.14 -10.96
C VAL A 151 -3.87 -4.91 -11.48
N GLU A 152 -3.88 -4.69 -12.79
CA GLU A 152 -4.52 -3.52 -13.41
C GLU A 152 -6.04 -3.50 -13.13
N GLU A 153 -6.71 -4.64 -13.26
CA GLU A 153 -8.14 -4.79 -12.93
C GLU A 153 -8.43 -4.56 -11.43
N ASP A 154 -7.60 -5.11 -10.54
CA ASP A 154 -7.79 -4.92 -9.10
C ASP A 154 -7.53 -3.49 -8.65
N LEU A 155 -6.49 -2.84 -9.18
CA LEU A 155 -6.23 -1.44 -8.91
C LEU A 155 -7.34 -0.55 -9.45
N ALA A 156 -7.87 -0.81 -10.65
CA ALA A 156 -8.98 -0.05 -11.22
C ALA A 156 -10.22 -0.05 -10.30
N ARG A 157 -10.53 -1.18 -9.66
CA ARG A 157 -11.63 -1.27 -8.66
C ARG A 157 -11.38 -0.44 -7.40
N ARG A 158 -10.12 -0.12 -7.09
CA ARG A 158 -9.69 0.56 -5.85
C ARG A 158 -9.40 2.04 -6.03
N VAL A 159 -9.26 2.55 -7.26
CA VAL A 159 -8.95 3.97 -7.56
C VAL A 159 -9.91 4.93 -6.84
N GLY A 160 -11.22 4.68 -6.93
CA GLY A 160 -12.27 5.54 -6.36
C GLY A 160 -12.51 5.37 -4.85
N LYS A 161 -11.73 4.54 -4.15
CA LYS A 161 -11.92 4.32 -2.70
C LYS A 161 -11.27 5.46 -1.90
N ARG A 162 -11.85 5.76 -0.73
CA ARG A 162 -11.34 6.81 0.19
C ARG A 162 -9.93 6.47 0.70
N ALA A 163 -9.14 7.48 1.06
CA ALA A 163 -7.77 7.32 1.55
C ALA A 163 -7.65 6.32 2.73
N ILE A 164 -8.58 6.38 3.69
CA ILE A 164 -8.60 5.46 4.84
C ILE A 164 -8.79 3.99 4.43
N TYR A 165 -9.54 3.72 3.36
CA TYR A 165 -9.72 2.38 2.81
C TYR A 165 -8.40 1.88 2.21
N LYS A 166 -7.72 2.71 1.43
CA LYS A 166 -6.42 2.38 0.82
C LYS A 166 -5.36 2.11 1.90
N TYR A 167 -5.35 2.92 2.97
CA TYR A 167 -4.45 2.73 4.11
C TYR A 167 -4.74 1.43 4.89
N ALA A 168 -6.01 1.15 5.18
CA ALA A 168 -6.43 -0.08 5.84
C ALA A 168 -6.04 -1.32 5.02
N PHE A 169 -6.30 -1.29 3.71
CA PHE A 169 -5.90 -2.33 2.78
C PHE A 169 -4.39 -2.55 2.78
N GLY A 170 -3.59 -1.50 2.57
CA GLY A 170 -2.12 -1.60 2.57
C GLY A 170 -1.55 -2.14 3.89
N SER A 171 -2.17 -1.79 5.01
CA SER A 171 -1.79 -2.31 6.32
C SER A 171 -2.09 -3.80 6.48
N LEU A 172 -3.28 -4.24 6.04
CA LEU A 172 -3.65 -5.66 6.07
C LEU A 172 -2.75 -6.50 5.16
N ILE A 173 -2.37 -5.97 4.00
CA ILE A 173 -1.43 -6.60 3.07
C ILE A 173 -0.08 -6.85 3.74
N ILE A 174 0.51 -5.85 4.42
CA ILE A 174 1.80 -6.01 5.11
C ILE A 174 1.70 -7.07 6.21
N VAL A 175 0.62 -7.05 7.00
CA VAL A 175 0.41 -8.04 8.07
C VAL A 175 0.31 -9.45 7.48
N LYS A 176 -0.48 -9.63 6.42
CA LYS A 176 -0.67 -10.93 5.76
C LYS A 176 0.64 -11.44 5.16
N ASP A 177 1.35 -10.58 4.46
CA ASP A 177 2.64 -10.89 3.86
C ASP A 177 3.69 -11.31 4.92
N ARG A 178 3.74 -10.60 6.06
CA ARG A 178 4.58 -10.99 7.20
C ARG A 178 4.15 -12.32 7.81
N ALA A 179 2.85 -12.60 7.90
CA ALA A 179 2.35 -13.85 8.45
C ALA A 179 2.72 -15.07 7.59
N LEU A 180 2.78 -14.90 6.26
CA LEU A 180 3.15 -15.97 5.34
C LEU A 180 4.67 -16.17 5.27
N TRP A 181 5.43 -15.07 5.15
CA TRP A 181 6.85 -15.11 4.77
C TRP A 181 7.80 -14.62 5.87
N GLY A 182 7.29 -14.36 7.07
CA GLY A 182 8.06 -13.74 8.16
C GLY A 182 9.14 -14.62 8.78
N ASN A 183 9.07 -15.94 8.59
CA ASN A 183 10.00 -16.89 9.21
C ASN A 183 11.23 -17.21 8.35
N ASN A 184 11.31 -16.75 7.09
CA ASN A 184 12.35 -17.11 6.12
C ASN A 184 12.47 -18.62 5.79
N ALA A 185 11.50 -19.43 6.17
CA ALA A 185 11.53 -20.88 5.97
C ALA A 185 10.30 -21.39 5.18
N THR A 186 9.21 -20.62 5.14
CA THR A 186 8.01 -20.97 4.37
C THR A 186 8.35 -21.02 2.88
N LEU A 187 8.09 -22.16 2.22
CA LEU A 187 8.20 -22.27 0.77
C LEU A 187 6.89 -21.83 0.12
N ALA A 188 6.97 -21.17 -1.03
CA ALA A 188 5.78 -20.69 -1.73
C ALA A 188 4.82 -21.84 -2.12
N LYS A 189 5.36 -23.00 -2.50
CA LYS A 189 4.56 -24.18 -2.89
C LYS A 189 3.69 -24.75 -1.76
N ASP A 190 4.01 -24.45 -0.50
CA ASP A 190 3.29 -24.96 0.68
C ASP A 190 2.13 -24.03 1.09
N ILE A 191 1.97 -22.89 0.40
CA ILE A 191 0.91 -21.91 0.66
C ILE A 191 -0.22 -22.09 -0.34
N THR A 192 -1.43 -22.23 0.18
CA THR A 192 -2.67 -22.34 -0.61
C THR A 192 -3.21 -20.98 -1.02
N ALA A 193 -4.06 -20.97 -2.04
CA ALA A 193 -4.70 -19.75 -2.52
C ALA A 193 -5.52 -19.04 -1.43
N ASP A 194 -6.22 -19.79 -0.58
CA ASP A 194 -7.01 -19.24 0.53
C ASP A 194 -6.14 -18.52 1.56
N ARG A 195 -4.96 -19.07 1.87
CA ARG A 195 -4.00 -18.43 2.79
C ARG A 195 -3.38 -17.17 2.18
N ALA A 196 -3.15 -17.18 0.86
CA ALA A 196 -2.59 -16.06 0.11
C ALA A 196 -3.63 -15.01 -0.32
N ALA A 197 -4.93 -15.26 -0.13
CA ALA A 197 -6.01 -14.41 -0.61
C ALA A 197 -5.87 -12.97 -0.12
N LEU A 198 -6.15 -12.01 -1.00
CA LEU A 198 -6.11 -10.59 -0.65
C LEU A 198 -7.18 -10.24 0.40
N PRO A 199 -6.96 -9.18 1.21
CA PRO A 199 -7.94 -8.76 2.19
C PRO A 199 -9.33 -8.48 1.62
N THR A 200 -10.37 -8.99 2.27
CA THR A 200 -11.77 -8.79 1.86
C THR A 200 -12.29 -7.42 2.26
N ASN A 201 -13.45 -7.02 1.72
CA ASN A 201 -14.06 -5.75 2.11
C ASN A 201 -14.48 -5.72 3.58
N GLU A 202 -14.87 -6.87 4.13
CA GLU A 202 -15.23 -7.04 5.54
C GLU A 202 -14.00 -6.82 6.43
N GLU A 203 -12.87 -7.46 6.11
CA GLU A 203 -11.61 -7.27 6.84
C GLU A 203 -11.13 -5.81 6.77
N ILE A 204 -11.25 -5.18 5.60
CA ILE A 204 -10.89 -3.77 5.42
C ILE A 204 -11.81 -2.86 6.25
N THR A 205 -13.12 -3.13 6.27
CA THR A 205 -14.09 -2.35 7.04
C THR A 205 -13.85 -2.49 8.54
N ALA A 206 -13.59 -3.71 9.03
CA ALA A 206 -13.19 -3.96 10.41
C ALA A 206 -11.91 -3.21 10.77
N LYS A 207 -10.92 -3.18 9.86
CA LYS A 207 -9.69 -2.42 10.06
C LYS A 207 -9.95 -0.91 10.11
N ILE A 208 -10.82 -0.38 9.26
CA ILE A 208 -11.24 1.04 9.29
C ILE A 208 -11.90 1.37 10.63
N ALA A 209 -12.81 0.52 11.12
CA ALA A 209 -13.46 0.70 12.42
C ALA A 209 -12.43 0.74 13.56
N GLN A 210 -11.44 -0.17 13.55
CA GLN A 210 -10.34 -0.17 14.51
C GLN A 210 -9.50 1.12 14.43
N LEU A 211 -9.21 1.62 13.23
CA LEU A 211 -8.44 2.85 13.03
C LEU A 211 -9.18 4.08 13.55
N ASN A 212 -10.50 4.13 13.35
CA ASN A 212 -11.34 5.21 13.86
C ASN A 212 -11.51 5.12 15.39
N GLY A 213 -11.66 3.92 15.96
CA GLY A 213 -11.76 3.73 17.41
C GLY A 213 -10.50 4.18 18.15
N ARG A 214 -9.32 3.86 17.61
CA ARG A 214 -8.03 4.33 18.17
C ARG A 214 -7.83 5.85 18.06
N ALA A 215 -8.49 6.52 17.12
CA ALA A 215 -8.45 7.97 17.03
C ALA A 215 -9.25 8.62 18.18
N ASN A 216 -10.35 7.97 18.60
CA ASN A 216 -11.23 8.48 19.65
C ASN A 216 -10.70 8.18 21.07
N GLU A 217 -9.95 7.09 21.28
CA GLU A 217 -9.33 6.77 22.58
C GLU A 217 -8.15 7.69 22.94
N GLY A 218 -7.51 8.32 21.94
CA GLY A 218 -6.48 9.34 22.15
C GLY A 218 -7.04 10.70 22.62
N GLU A 219 -8.36 10.91 22.50
CA GLU A 219 -9.06 12.12 22.94
C GLU A 219 -9.61 11.99 24.37
N ALA A 220 -9.87 10.76 24.84
CA ALA A 220 -10.44 10.50 26.17
C ALA A 220 -9.40 10.41 27.30
N ALA A 221 -8.11 10.49 27.00
CA ALA A 221 -7.03 10.34 27.98
C ALA A 221 -6.46 11.66 28.52
N ASN A 222 -7.08 12.81 28.23
CA ASN A 222 -6.68 14.11 28.77
C ASN A 222 -7.86 14.86 29.41
N ASP A 223 -8.58 14.19 30.30
CA ASP A 223 -9.46 14.84 31.27
C ASP A 223 -9.22 14.27 32.68
N LYS A 224 -8.00 14.48 33.19
CA LYS A 224 -7.71 14.51 34.62
C LYS A 224 -6.64 15.55 34.89
N SER A 225 -7.07 16.80 35.02
CA SER A 225 -6.36 17.81 35.80
C SER A 225 -7.36 18.86 36.27
N ASP A 226 -7.80 18.74 37.51
CA ASP A 226 -7.93 19.87 38.44
C ASP A 226 -8.17 19.29 39.85
N GLY A 227 -7.51 19.67 40.93
CA GLY A 227 -6.55 20.74 41.17
C GLY A 227 -6.38 20.91 42.69
N GLY A 228 -5.24 21.50 43.11
CA GLY A 228 -4.99 22.10 44.45
C GLY A 228 -4.84 21.11 45.62
N ASP A 229 -3.90 21.27 46.56
CA ASP A 229 -3.17 22.45 46.98
C ASP A 229 -1.80 22.02 47.53
N ASP A 230 -0.78 22.79 47.17
CA ASP A 230 0.42 22.98 48.00
C ASP A 230 0.19 24.34 48.69
N PRO A 231 0.46 24.50 50.00
CA PRO A 231 1.77 25.07 50.31
C PRO A 231 2.39 24.70 51.68
N MET A 232 3.73 24.66 51.65
CA MET A 232 4.68 25.18 52.66
C MET A 232 4.76 24.47 54.03
N VAL A 233 5.85 23.74 54.27
CA VAL A 233 7.06 24.13 55.08
C VAL A 233 8.04 22.96 55.06
#